data_AF-A0A968FZG3-F1
#
_entry.id   AF-A0A968FZG3-F1
#
_cell.length_a   1.000
_cell.length_b   1.000
_cell.length_c   1.000
_cell.angle_alpha   90.00
_cell.angle_beta   90.00
_cell.angle_gamma   90.00
#
_symmetry.space_group_name_H-M   'P 1'
#
loop_
_entity.id
_entity.type
_entity.pdbx_description
1 polymer ?
#
loop_
_entity_poly.entity_id
_entity_poly.type
_entity_poly.pdbx_seq_one_letter_code
_entity_poly.pdbx_strand_id
1 'polypeptide(L)'
;MNPVKTTPAAAPAKSAAKAPAPDKKMTRRASDKLKPVINRILSADSITKTLFELTEDLQNLFGSDQVTIYAIDRPKRQLFSRNFASGSGEEIRTDISPKSLAGFVAASGRTLNIVNAYDQEELKKIHPEL
;
A
#
# COMPACT_ATOMS: atom_id res chain seq x y z
N MET A 1 11.88 -60.37 14.96
CA MET A 1 13.10 -60.38 14.13
C MET A 1 12.82 -61.23 12.90
N ASN A 2 12.80 -60.62 11.72
CA ASN A 2 13.34 -61.20 10.50
C ASN A 2 13.68 -60.06 9.52
N PRO A 3 14.86 -60.10 8.87
CA PRO A 3 15.45 -58.94 8.23
C PRO A 3 15.16 -58.82 6.73
N VAL A 4 15.35 -57.58 6.28
CA VAL A 4 15.30 -57.05 4.93
C VAL A 4 16.43 -57.59 4.04
N LYS A 5 16.09 -57.87 2.77
CA LYS A 5 16.78 -57.58 1.49
C LYS A 5 16.23 -58.58 0.45
N THR A 6 15.87 -58.20 -0.78
CA THR A 6 16.71 -57.53 -1.79
C THR A 6 15.84 -56.92 -2.91
N THR A 7 16.16 -55.70 -3.34
CA THR A 7 15.81 -55.06 -4.64
C THR A 7 16.50 -55.81 -5.81
N PRO A 8 16.18 -55.63 -7.13
CA PRO A 8 16.19 -54.32 -7.81
C PRO A 8 15.21 -54.09 -9.00
N ALA A 9 15.04 -52.80 -9.31
CA ALA A 9 14.86 -52.21 -10.65
C ALA A 9 13.67 -52.64 -11.55
N ALA A 10 12.65 -51.77 -11.57
CA ALA A 10 12.06 -51.28 -12.82
C ALA A 10 11.35 -49.95 -12.55
N ALA A 11 11.77 -48.90 -13.25
CA ALA A 11 11.14 -47.59 -13.24
C ALA A 11 9.68 -47.66 -13.72
N PRO A 12 8.81 -46.77 -13.25
CA PRO A 12 7.71 -46.30 -14.07
C PRO A 12 7.76 -44.79 -14.30
N ALA A 13 7.79 -44.46 -15.59
CA ALA A 13 6.95 -43.47 -16.24
C ALA A 13 6.62 -42.16 -15.50
N LYS A 14 7.22 -41.10 -16.04
CA LYS A 14 6.78 -39.71 -16.00
C LYS A 14 5.25 -39.59 -15.92
N SER A 15 4.76 -38.95 -14.86
CA SER A 15 3.52 -38.17 -14.93
C SER A 15 3.80 -36.82 -14.28
N ALA A 16 4.38 -35.92 -15.08
CA ALA A 16 4.40 -34.50 -14.76
C ALA A 16 2.96 -34.00 -14.93
N ALA A 17 2.18 -34.05 -13.84
CA ALA A 17 0.90 -33.38 -13.75
C ALA A 17 1.15 -31.86 -13.84
N LYS A 18 0.91 -31.33 -15.03
CA LYS A 18 0.93 -29.92 -15.38
C LYS A 18 0.02 -29.15 -14.43
N ALA A 19 0.60 -28.34 -13.54
CA ALA A 19 -0.13 -27.35 -12.76
C ALA A 19 -0.94 -26.44 -13.70
N PRO A 20 -2.20 -26.10 -13.39
CA PRO A 20 -2.96 -25.19 -14.21
C PRO A 20 -2.30 -23.80 -14.19
N ALA A 21 -2.07 -23.23 -15.37
CA ALA A 21 -1.55 -21.89 -15.53
C ALA A 21 -2.52 -20.86 -14.93
N PRO A 22 -2.04 -19.77 -14.31
CA PRO A 22 -2.91 -18.80 -13.66
C PRO A 22 -3.77 -18.06 -14.70
N ASP A 23 -5.06 -17.95 -14.41
CA ASP A 23 -6.08 -17.25 -15.20
C ASP A 23 -5.67 -15.80 -15.52
N LYS A 24 -5.20 -15.58 -16.75
CA LYS A 24 -4.67 -14.31 -17.30
C LYS A 24 -5.72 -13.18 -17.43
N LYS A 25 -6.97 -13.40 -16.98
CA LYS A 25 -8.09 -12.45 -17.11
C LYS A 25 -8.27 -11.57 -15.86
N MET A 26 -7.98 -12.08 -14.66
CA MET A 26 -8.14 -11.35 -13.41
C MET A 26 -7.07 -10.24 -13.25
N THR A 27 -5.85 -10.51 -13.70
CA THR A 27 -4.70 -9.59 -13.59
C THR A 27 -4.79 -8.38 -14.52
N ARG A 28 -5.60 -8.41 -15.59
CA ARG A 28 -5.72 -7.28 -16.52
C ARG A 28 -6.50 -6.10 -15.94
N ARG A 29 -7.57 -6.37 -15.19
CA ARG A 29 -8.51 -5.33 -14.72
C ARG A 29 -7.90 -4.32 -13.76
N ALA A 30 -7.04 -4.78 -12.84
CA ALA A 30 -6.35 -3.89 -11.90
C ALA A 30 -5.33 -3.01 -12.64
N SER A 31 -4.60 -3.57 -13.61
CA SER A 31 -3.66 -2.82 -14.43
C SER A 31 -4.34 -1.76 -15.30
N ASP A 32 -5.57 -2.01 -15.76
CA ASP A 32 -6.28 -1.07 -16.64
C ASP A 32 -6.75 0.19 -15.91
N LYS A 33 -7.12 0.09 -14.62
CA LYS A 33 -7.45 1.26 -13.78
C LYS A 33 -6.22 2.03 -13.28
N LEU A 34 -5.07 1.36 -13.17
CA LEU A 34 -3.83 1.97 -12.69
C LEU A 34 -3.10 2.80 -13.76
N LYS A 35 -3.15 2.35 -15.03
CA LYS A 35 -2.55 3.04 -16.18
C LYS A 35 -2.91 4.53 -16.29
N PRO A 36 -4.19 4.94 -16.22
CA PRO A 36 -4.55 6.35 -16.32
C PRO A 36 -3.95 7.18 -15.18
N VAL A 37 -3.95 6.65 -13.95
CA VAL A 37 -3.35 7.34 -12.78
C VAL A 37 -1.85 7.56 -12.99
N ILE A 38 -1.13 6.53 -13.44
CA ILE A 38 0.31 6.64 -13.72
C ILE A 38 0.59 7.67 -14.82
N ASN A 39 -0.13 7.60 -15.94
CA ASN A 39 0.07 8.53 -17.05
C ASN A 39 -0.19 9.98 -16.64
N ARG A 40 -1.12 10.20 -15.72
CA ARG A 40 -1.45 11.53 -15.19
C ARG A 40 -0.35 12.06 -14.27
N ILE A 41 0.22 11.20 -13.42
CA ILE A 41 1.40 11.55 -12.61
C ILE A 41 2.58 11.94 -13.51
N LEU A 42 2.83 11.16 -14.57
CA LEU A 42 3.97 11.38 -15.47
C LEU A 42 3.80 12.62 -16.36
N SER A 43 2.58 12.98 -16.73
CA SER A 43 2.27 14.12 -17.59
C SER A 43 2.06 15.44 -16.82
N ALA A 44 2.21 15.42 -15.49
CA ALA A 44 1.92 16.56 -14.65
C ALA A 44 3.03 17.62 -14.70
N ASP A 45 2.70 18.84 -15.15
CA ASP A 45 3.60 20.00 -15.06
C ASP A 45 3.85 20.45 -13.61
N SER A 46 2.89 20.21 -12.72
CA SER A 46 2.99 20.55 -11.31
C SER A 46 2.26 19.55 -10.44
N ILE A 47 3.02 18.82 -9.62
CA ILE A 47 2.51 17.82 -8.67
C ILE A 47 1.47 18.44 -7.74
N THR A 48 1.65 19.69 -7.30
CA THR A 48 0.72 20.38 -6.39
C THR A 48 -0.67 20.57 -6.98
N LYS A 49 -0.78 20.87 -8.29
CA LYS A 49 -2.06 21.02 -8.98
C LYS A 49 -2.71 19.66 -9.23
N THR A 50 -1.90 18.69 -9.66
CA THR A 50 -2.37 17.34 -9.98
C THR A 50 -2.70 16.53 -8.72
N LEU A 51 -2.20 16.89 -7.54
CA LEU A 51 -2.46 16.19 -6.27
C LEU A 51 -3.94 16.05 -5.94
N PHE A 52 -4.73 17.10 -6.18
CA PHE A 52 -6.17 17.08 -5.95
C PHE A 52 -6.88 16.12 -6.90
N GLU A 53 -6.57 16.22 -8.20
CA GLU A 53 -7.12 15.30 -9.21
C GLU A 53 -6.72 13.84 -8.94
N LEU A 54 -5.47 13.62 -8.52
CA LEU A 54 -4.97 12.29 -8.15
C LEU A 54 -5.67 11.74 -6.92
N THR A 55 -6.08 12.59 -5.98
CA THR A 55 -6.80 12.13 -4.80
C THR A 55 -8.11 11.47 -5.19
N GLU A 56 -8.88 12.10 -6.07
CA GLU A 56 -10.15 11.54 -6.57
C GLU A 56 -9.91 10.23 -7.33
N ASP A 57 -8.90 10.20 -8.20
CA ASP A 57 -8.51 8.99 -8.94
C ASP A 57 -8.09 7.85 -7.98
N LEU A 58 -7.35 8.16 -6.91
CA LEU A 58 -6.91 7.19 -5.90
C LEU A 58 -8.07 6.71 -5.01
N GLN A 59 -8.99 7.59 -4.62
CA GLN A 59 -10.22 7.21 -3.90
C GLN A 59 -11.00 6.16 -4.71
N ASN A 60 -11.19 6.42 -6.01
CA ASN A 60 -11.86 5.50 -6.93
C ASN A 60 -11.08 4.19 -7.16
N LEU A 61 -9.74 4.26 -7.18
CA LEU A 61 -8.89 3.09 -7.36
C LEU A 61 -8.94 2.14 -6.16
N PHE A 62 -8.88 2.70 -4.95
CA PHE A 62 -8.88 1.92 -3.70
C PHE A 62 -10.29 1.60 -3.18
N GLY A 63 -11.32 2.29 -3.67
CA GLY A 63 -12.69 2.16 -3.13
C GLY A 63 -12.79 2.72 -1.70
N SER A 64 -12.03 3.77 -1.40
CA SER A 64 -11.98 4.42 -0.08
C SER A 64 -12.89 5.63 -0.04
N ASP A 65 -13.46 5.92 1.12
CA ASP A 65 -14.26 7.15 1.35
C ASP A 65 -13.39 8.41 1.24
N GLN A 66 -12.16 8.34 1.78
CA GLN A 66 -11.19 9.43 1.67
C GLN A 66 -9.76 8.92 1.46
N VAL A 67 -8.97 9.73 0.78
CA VAL A 67 -7.53 9.56 0.60
C VAL A 67 -6.85 10.89 0.90
N THR A 68 -5.76 10.84 1.66
CA THR A 68 -4.95 12.02 2.00
C THR A 68 -3.51 11.75 1.65
N ILE A 69 -2.90 12.64 0.86
CA ILE A 69 -1.49 12.55 0.50
C ILE A 69 -0.72 13.58 1.31
N TYR A 70 0.32 13.12 1.99
CA TYR A 70 1.26 13.97 2.70
C TYR A 70 2.57 14.06 1.91
N ALA A 71 3.12 15.27 1.83
CA ALA A 71 4.46 15.54 1.32
C ALA A 71 5.39 15.92 2.48
N ILE A 72 6.69 15.68 2.32
CA ILE A 72 7.70 16.00 3.34
C ILE A 72 8.33 17.36 3.04
N ASP A 73 8.19 18.29 3.97
CA ASP A 73 9.00 19.52 4.06
C ASP A 73 10.34 19.16 4.73
N ARG A 74 11.39 18.99 3.92
CA ARG A 74 12.73 18.60 4.40
C ARG A 74 13.37 19.63 5.33
N PRO A 75 13.36 20.95 5.01
CA PRO A 75 13.85 21.98 5.92
C PRO A 75 13.22 21.94 7.31
N LYS A 76 11.90 21.76 7.40
CA LYS A 76 11.19 21.76 8.69
C LYS A 76 11.06 20.38 9.33
N ARG A 77 11.38 19.31 8.60
CA ARG A 77 11.12 17.90 8.97
C ARG A 77 9.66 17.65 9.36
N GLN A 78 8.75 18.22 8.58
CA GLN A 78 7.30 18.10 8.78
C GLN A 78 6.63 17.48 7.58
N LEU A 79 5.53 16.78 7.83
CA LEU A 79 4.56 16.40 6.81
C LEU A 79 3.62 17.56 6.60
N PHE A 80 3.32 17.85 5.34
CA PHE A 80 2.27 18.79 4.98
C PHE A 80 1.30 18.12 4.01
N SER A 81 0.02 18.41 4.17
CA SER A 81 -1.03 18.01 3.23
C SER A 81 -1.88 19.23 2.90
N ARG A 82 -2.19 19.38 1.62
CA ARG A 82 -3.06 20.45 1.11
C ARG A 82 -4.41 19.93 0.64
N ASN A 83 -4.66 18.64 0.86
CA ASN A 83 -5.75 17.90 0.26
C ASN A 83 -7.01 17.81 1.15
N PHE A 84 -7.06 18.56 2.26
CA PHE A 84 -8.24 18.58 3.11
C PHE A 84 -9.35 19.41 2.45
N ALA A 85 -10.47 18.75 2.20
CA ALA A 85 -11.61 19.30 1.49
C ALA A 85 -12.36 20.33 2.35
N SER A 86 -12.09 21.62 2.13
CA SER A 86 -13.03 22.70 2.44
C SER A 86 -12.68 24.02 1.76
N GLY A 87 -12.09 24.03 0.56
CA GLY A 87 -11.89 25.25 -0.25
C GLY A 87 -11.06 26.38 0.41
N SER A 88 -10.49 26.14 1.60
CA SER A 88 -9.89 27.17 2.45
C SER A 88 -8.38 27.29 2.26
N GLY A 89 -7.77 26.38 1.48
CA GLY A 89 -6.32 26.33 1.30
C GLY A 89 -5.56 26.00 2.60
N GLU A 90 -6.25 25.46 3.60
CA GLU A 90 -5.67 25.15 4.90
C GLU A 90 -4.70 23.97 4.76
N GLU A 91 -3.42 24.25 5.00
CA GLU A 91 -2.36 23.26 4.97
C GLU A 91 -2.24 22.62 6.34
N ILE A 92 -2.52 21.32 6.43
CA ILE A 92 -2.31 20.56 7.66
C ILE A 92 -0.84 20.19 7.74
N ARG A 93 -0.20 20.57 8.85
CA ARG A 93 1.17 20.16 9.16
C ARG A 93 1.21 19.19 10.33
N THR A 94 2.05 18.18 10.22
CA THR A 94 2.26 17.18 11.26
C THR A 94 3.73 16.84 11.36
N ASP A 95 4.27 16.77 12.57
CA ASP A 95 5.68 16.43 12.77
C ASP A 95 5.96 14.97 12.42
N ILE A 96 7.16 14.70 11.90
CA ILE A 96 7.66 13.34 11.72
C ILE A 96 8.04 12.80 13.11
N SER A 97 7.05 12.24 13.80
CA SER A 97 7.17 11.70 15.14
C SER A 97 6.21 10.51 15.32
N PRO A 98 6.50 9.59 16.25
CA PRO A 98 5.61 8.45 16.53
C PRO A 98 4.32 8.84 17.27
N LYS A 99 4.04 10.14 17.46
CA LYS A 99 2.83 10.65 18.13
C LYS A 99 1.61 10.76 17.22
N SER A 100 1.78 10.44 15.94
CA SER A 100 0.71 10.40 14.95
C SER A 100 0.94 9.27 13.97
N LEU A 101 -0.12 8.71 13.40
CA LEU A 101 -0.02 7.62 12.42
C LEU A 101 0.82 8.01 11.20
N ALA A 102 0.53 9.19 10.62
CA ALA A 102 1.28 9.70 9.48
C ALA A 102 2.75 9.96 9.84
N GLY A 103 3.01 10.57 10.99
CA GLY A 103 4.36 10.83 11.48
C GLY A 103 5.14 9.55 11.76
N PHE A 104 4.50 8.53 12.34
CA PHE A 104 5.10 7.22 12.58
C PHE A 104 5.48 6.52 11.28
N VAL A 105 4.58 6.51 10.29
CA VAL A 105 4.87 5.92 8.97
C VAL A 105 6.01 6.66 8.29
N ALA A 106 6.03 7.99 8.36
CA ALA A 106 7.11 8.81 7.79
C ALA A 106 8.46 8.60 8.50
N ALA A 107 8.45 8.36 9.82
CA ALA A 107 9.66 8.11 10.60
C ALA A 107 10.21 6.69 10.42
N SER A 108 9.31 5.69 10.40
CA SER A 108 9.68 4.27 10.39
C SER A 108 9.76 3.64 8.99
N GLY A 109 9.11 4.25 8.00
CA GLY A 109 8.94 3.68 6.66
C GLY A 109 8.06 2.42 6.61
N ARG A 110 7.38 2.08 7.72
CA ARG A 110 6.54 0.88 7.82
C ARG A 110 5.10 1.21 7.45
N THR A 111 4.51 0.44 6.53
CA THR A 111 3.08 0.52 6.22
C THR A 111 2.26 0.00 7.40
N LEU A 112 1.18 0.73 7.72
CA LEU A 112 0.23 0.34 8.76
C LEU A 112 -1.11 -0.04 8.14
N ASN A 113 -1.75 -1.07 8.70
CA ASN A 113 -3.14 -1.42 8.44
C ASN A 113 -3.83 -1.50 9.81
N ILE A 114 -4.78 -0.61 10.06
CA ILE A 114 -5.43 -0.42 11.36
C ILE A 114 -6.92 -0.63 11.17
N VAL A 115 -7.52 -1.48 11.99
CA VAL A 115 -8.95 -1.76 11.95
C VAL A 115 -9.73 -0.63 12.62
N ASN A 116 -9.26 -0.15 13.77
CA ASN A 116 -9.87 0.96 14.49
C ASN A 116 -8.81 1.96 15.01
N ALA A 117 -8.71 3.11 14.35
CA ALA A 117 -7.77 4.17 14.73
C ALA A 117 -8.10 4.88 16.06
N TYR A 118 -9.23 4.55 16.71
CA TYR A 118 -9.58 5.04 18.04
C TYR A 118 -9.32 4.02 19.14
N ASP A 119 -8.94 2.78 18.80
CA ASP A 119 -8.59 1.75 19.76
C ASP A 119 -7.13 1.93 20.23
N GLN A 120 -6.97 2.46 21.44
CA GLN A 120 -5.65 2.66 22.04
C GLN A 120 -4.88 1.36 22.25
N GLU A 121 -5.54 0.22 22.44
CA GLU A 121 -4.83 -1.05 22.58
C GLU A 121 -4.25 -1.53 21.25
N GLU A 122 -4.97 -1.30 20.14
CA GLU A 122 -4.46 -1.57 18.79
C GLU A 122 -3.27 -0.67 18.46
N LEU A 123 -3.38 0.63 18.75
CA LEU A 123 -2.32 1.61 18.51
C LEU A 123 -1.05 1.31 19.32
N LYS A 124 -1.20 0.98 20.61
CA LYS A 124 -0.08 0.64 21.50
C LYS A 124 0.69 -0.61 21.07
N LYS A 125 0.04 -1.55 20.34
CA LYS A 125 0.71 -2.72 19.75
C LYS A 125 1.64 -2.33 18.60
N ILE A 126 1.37 -1.23 17.91
CA ILE A 126 2.22 -0.70 16.83
C ILE A 126 3.39 0.08 17.43
N HIS A 127 3.10 1.04 18.30
CA HIS A 127 4.10 1.84 19.00
C HIS A 127 3.55 2.39 20.33
N PRO A 128 4.35 2.43 21.41
CA PRO A 128 3.89 2.92 22.72
C PRO A 128 3.49 4.41 22.76
N GLU A 129 3.95 5.21 21.80
CA GLU A 129 3.62 6.64 21.68
C GLU A 129 2.45 6.95 20.71
N LEU A 130 1.81 5.90 20.16
CA LEU A 130 0.61 6.03 19.32
C LEU A 130 -0.69 5.90 20.14
#